data_AF-A0A531L4N9-F1
#
_entry.id   AF-A0A531L4N9-F1
#
_cell.length_a   1.000
_cell.length_b   1.000
_cell.length_c   1.000
_cell.angle_alpha   90.00
_cell.angle_beta   90.00
_cell.angle_gamma   90.00
#
_symmetry.space_group_name_H-M   'P 1'
#
loop_
_entity.id
_entity.type
_entity.pdbx_description
1 polymer ?
#
loop_
_entity_poly.entity_id
_entity_poly.type
_entity_poly.pdbx_seq_one_letter_code
_entity_poly.pdbx_strand_id
1 'polypeptide(L)'
;VDERLTGSTKSFAATTEKAAQTFASSARLVDSNTTRLTELSSSTLREVASIATKFDEHSRLLSSASDLLSSAQSNLEHTLERQSSLEDLAVGLVKKSEDLEKVMRSFEDLVGQTLQNAEGKTLESADKIRTSIADVVDSATKRFAEATEEMRRTASSIKSELDLTRAELKKGVIEMPEEAKESTTAIRRAVSEQINALKELSEIVAKSGRSTDSSEPRNLRPAQQTPAPRATEPLRRPPAPEPLSPQAPSGDTALRGDLERPAETAPRQRDPNGRAPQGGWVRDLLTGASREEAAKPAAPSEAPRSAAPAQRSPLHVVESLNSLSVDIARAIDHDASIELWNRYRSGERDVFTRRLYTLKGQQTFDEI
;
A
#
# COMPACT_ATOMS: atom_id res chain seq x y z
N VAL A 1 -112.19 5.09 -120.48
CA VAL A 1 -111.14 5.91 -119.83
C VAL A 1 -111.25 5.80 -118.32
N ASP A 2 -112.43 6.07 -117.76
CA ASP A 2 -112.72 6.09 -116.33
C ASP A 2 -112.19 4.86 -115.55
N GLU A 3 -112.52 3.64 -116.00
CA GLU A 3 -112.09 2.38 -115.36
C GLU A 3 -110.56 2.20 -115.27
N ARG A 4 -109.78 2.73 -116.22
CA ARG A 4 -108.31 2.75 -116.14
C ARG A 4 -107.78 3.79 -115.14
N LEU A 5 -108.48 4.91 -114.99
CA LEU A 5 -108.18 5.91 -113.97
C LEU A 5 -108.46 5.36 -112.56
N THR A 6 -109.63 4.74 -112.35
CA THR A 6 -109.96 4.09 -111.08
C THR A 6 -108.97 2.97 -110.73
N GLY A 7 -108.54 2.17 -111.72
CA GLY A 7 -107.51 1.14 -111.56
C GLY A 7 -106.14 1.73 -111.17
N SER A 8 -105.73 2.82 -111.83
CA SER A 8 -104.47 3.52 -111.52
C SER A 8 -104.49 4.12 -110.10
N THR A 9 -105.58 4.79 -109.70
CA THR A 9 -105.72 5.35 -108.34
C THR A 9 -105.75 4.27 -107.27
N LYS A 10 -106.41 3.12 -107.51
CA LYS A 10 -106.38 1.97 -106.59
C LYS A 10 -104.97 1.37 -106.49
N SER A 11 -104.24 1.24 -107.60
CA SER A 11 -102.85 0.77 -107.63
C SER A 11 -101.90 1.72 -106.90
N PHE A 12 -102.06 3.03 -107.11
CA PHE A 12 -101.30 4.07 -106.41
C PHE A 12 -101.57 4.03 -104.92
N ALA A 13 -102.85 4.00 -104.49
CA ALA A 13 -103.21 3.89 -103.08
C ALA A 13 -102.65 2.61 -102.43
N ALA A 14 -102.75 1.46 -103.10
CA ALA A 14 -102.16 0.21 -102.60
C ALA A 14 -100.61 0.25 -102.54
N THR A 15 -99.97 0.94 -103.47
CA THR A 15 -98.50 1.11 -103.49
C THR A 15 -98.05 2.10 -102.42
N THR A 16 -98.79 3.18 -102.18
CA THR A 16 -98.57 4.14 -101.10
C THR A 16 -98.80 3.51 -99.73
N GLU A 17 -99.86 2.71 -99.56
CA GLU A 17 -100.13 1.95 -98.34
C GLU A 17 -98.99 0.94 -98.08
N LYS A 18 -98.58 0.17 -99.09
CA LYS A 18 -97.42 -0.73 -98.98
C LYS A 18 -96.12 0.01 -98.65
N ALA A 19 -95.89 1.17 -99.25
CA ALA A 19 -94.73 2.02 -98.94
C ALA A 19 -94.80 2.54 -97.49
N ALA A 20 -95.95 3.02 -97.04
CA ALA A 20 -96.17 3.50 -95.66
C ALA A 20 -95.99 2.37 -94.63
N GLN A 21 -96.49 1.16 -94.91
CA GLN A 21 -96.24 -0.03 -94.09
C GLN A 21 -94.75 -0.40 -94.06
N THR A 22 -94.05 -0.30 -95.20
CA THR A 22 -92.61 -0.55 -95.28
C THR A 22 -91.83 0.49 -94.47
N PHE A 23 -92.14 1.78 -94.61
CA PHE A 23 -91.57 2.87 -93.81
C PHE A 23 -91.86 2.71 -92.31
N ALA A 24 -93.08 2.33 -91.93
CA ALA A 24 -93.43 2.06 -90.54
C ALA A 24 -92.66 0.86 -89.97
N SER A 25 -92.40 -0.17 -90.79
CA SER A 25 -91.55 -1.31 -90.39
C SER A 25 -90.08 -0.90 -90.23
N SER A 26 -89.54 -0.10 -91.16
CA SER A 26 -88.17 0.44 -91.08
C SER A 26 -88.00 1.39 -89.89
N ALA A 27 -88.98 2.25 -89.60
CA ALA A 27 -88.96 3.13 -88.44
C ALA A 27 -88.91 2.32 -87.12
N ARG A 28 -89.72 1.26 -87.00
CA ARG A 28 -89.69 0.34 -85.84
C ARG A 28 -88.38 -0.44 -85.73
N LEU A 29 -87.76 -0.80 -86.86
CA LEU A 29 -86.44 -1.45 -86.87
C LEU A 29 -85.32 -0.48 -86.45
N VAL A 30 -85.36 0.78 -86.90
CA VAL A 30 -84.41 1.83 -86.48
C VAL A 30 -84.58 2.15 -84.99
N ASP A 31 -85.82 2.26 -84.50
CA ASP A 31 -86.12 2.45 -83.08
C ASP A 31 -85.58 1.28 -82.24
N SER A 32 -85.89 0.04 -82.62
CA SER A 32 -85.37 -1.16 -81.94
C SER A 32 -83.85 -1.27 -81.98
N ASN A 33 -83.20 -0.93 -83.11
CA ASN A 33 -81.75 -0.88 -83.22
C ASN A 33 -81.15 0.23 -82.35
N THR A 34 -81.82 1.37 -82.23
CA THR A 34 -81.42 2.46 -81.33
C THR A 34 -81.49 1.99 -79.88
N THR A 35 -82.58 1.34 -79.46
CA THR A 35 -82.68 0.76 -78.11
C THR A 35 -81.55 -0.26 -77.84
N ARG A 36 -81.28 -1.16 -78.80
CA ARG A 36 -80.20 -2.16 -78.69
C ARG A 36 -78.81 -1.53 -78.60
N LEU A 37 -78.53 -0.48 -79.38
CA LEU A 37 -77.26 0.26 -79.32
C LEU A 37 -77.13 1.03 -78.01
N THR A 38 -78.21 1.62 -77.48
CA THR A 38 -78.19 2.27 -76.17
C THR A 38 -77.95 1.26 -75.05
N GLU A 39 -78.62 0.11 -75.05
CA GLU A 39 -78.39 -0.92 -74.03
C GLU A 39 -76.96 -1.48 -74.12
N LEU A 40 -76.49 -1.85 -75.32
CA LEU A 40 -75.12 -2.32 -75.54
C LEU A 40 -74.08 -1.29 -75.07
N SER A 41 -74.24 -0.02 -75.48
CA SER A 41 -73.33 1.05 -75.04
C SER A 41 -73.37 1.24 -73.52
N SER A 42 -74.54 1.11 -72.89
CA SER A 42 -74.67 1.17 -71.44
C SER A 42 -74.01 -0.02 -70.75
N SER A 43 -74.09 -1.23 -71.31
CA SER A 43 -73.39 -2.42 -70.81
C SER A 43 -71.87 -2.25 -70.94
N THR A 44 -71.38 -1.84 -72.12
CA THR A 44 -69.96 -1.58 -72.36
C THR A 44 -69.43 -0.49 -71.42
N LEU A 45 -70.19 0.58 -71.15
CA LEU A 45 -69.79 1.61 -70.18
C LEU A 45 -69.75 1.07 -68.74
N ARG A 46 -70.71 0.22 -68.33
CA ARG A 46 -70.66 -0.48 -67.02
C ARG A 46 -69.46 -1.43 -66.92
N GLU A 47 -69.15 -2.15 -67.99
CA GLU A 47 -67.99 -3.05 -68.06
C GLU A 47 -66.66 -2.28 -68.01
N VAL A 48 -66.51 -1.19 -68.78
CA VAL A 48 -65.34 -0.31 -68.72
C VAL A 48 -65.18 0.33 -67.34
N ALA A 49 -66.28 0.76 -66.71
CA ALA A 49 -66.24 1.25 -65.33
C ALA A 49 -65.80 0.15 -64.35
N SER A 50 -66.29 -1.09 -64.49
CA SER A 50 -65.86 -2.23 -63.68
C SER A 50 -64.38 -2.58 -63.89
N ILE A 51 -63.88 -2.50 -65.13
CA ILE A 51 -62.45 -2.70 -65.44
C ILE A 51 -61.61 -1.59 -64.77
N ALA A 52 -62.05 -0.33 -64.81
CA ALA A 52 -61.37 0.76 -64.13
C ALA A 52 -61.32 0.55 -62.61
N THR A 53 -62.42 0.10 -61.98
CA THR A 53 -62.43 -0.26 -60.55
C THR A 53 -61.48 -1.41 -60.23
N LYS A 54 -61.42 -2.46 -61.07
CA LYS A 54 -60.46 -3.57 -60.90
C LYS A 54 -59.02 -3.11 -61.08
N PHE A 55 -58.76 -2.16 -61.97
CA PHE A 55 -57.43 -1.61 -62.21
C PHE A 55 -56.95 -0.77 -61.02
N ASP A 56 -57.83 0.02 -60.40
CA ASP A 56 -57.54 0.75 -59.15
C ASP A 56 -57.24 -0.23 -58.00
N GLU A 57 -58.04 -1.30 -57.84
CA GLU A 57 -57.78 -2.33 -56.84
C GLU A 57 -56.46 -3.08 -57.07
N HIS A 58 -56.15 -3.45 -58.31
CA HIS A 58 -54.86 -4.04 -58.66
C HIS A 58 -53.69 -3.08 -58.41
N SER A 59 -53.87 -1.78 -58.64
CA SER A 59 -52.84 -0.76 -58.36
C SER A 59 -52.54 -0.66 -56.86
N ARG A 60 -53.57 -0.76 -56.01
CA ARG A 60 -53.43 -0.81 -54.55
C ARG A 60 -52.72 -2.09 -54.10
N LEU A 61 -53.12 -3.26 -54.63
CA LEU A 61 -52.47 -4.54 -54.33
C LEU A 61 -50.99 -4.55 -54.74
N LEU A 62 -50.64 -3.96 -55.90
CA LEU A 62 -49.26 -3.80 -56.33
C LEU A 62 -48.46 -2.84 -55.43
N SER A 63 -49.07 -1.75 -54.96
CA SER A 63 -48.45 -0.89 -53.94
C SER A 63 -48.15 -1.67 -52.67
N SER A 64 -49.14 -2.38 -52.10
CA SER A 64 -48.95 -3.17 -50.89
C SER A 64 -47.92 -4.30 -51.07
N ALA A 65 -47.86 -4.93 -52.25
CA ALA A 65 -46.82 -5.91 -52.58
C ALA A 65 -45.41 -5.27 -52.65
N SER A 66 -45.31 -4.05 -53.18
CA SER A 66 -44.06 -3.28 -53.20
C SER A 66 -43.62 -2.87 -51.79
N ASP A 67 -44.56 -2.46 -50.93
CA ASP A 67 -44.28 -2.10 -49.54
C ASP A 67 -43.82 -3.32 -48.73
N LEU A 68 -44.48 -4.47 -48.93
CA LEU A 68 -44.05 -5.74 -48.33
C LEU A 68 -42.66 -6.16 -48.82
N LEU A 69 -42.38 -6.06 -50.13
CA LEU A 69 -41.07 -6.39 -50.69
C LEU A 69 -39.97 -5.46 -50.15
N SER A 70 -40.25 -4.15 -50.03
CA SER A 70 -39.36 -3.17 -49.42
C SER A 70 -39.06 -3.52 -47.95
N SER A 71 -40.10 -3.88 -47.17
CA SER A 71 -39.93 -4.32 -45.79
C SER A 71 -39.14 -5.63 -45.67
N ALA A 72 -39.34 -6.57 -46.59
CA ALA A 72 -38.60 -7.83 -46.64
C ALA A 72 -37.13 -7.61 -47.02
N GLN A 73 -36.85 -6.70 -47.96
CA GLN A 73 -35.51 -6.31 -48.35
C GLN A 73 -34.75 -5.66 -47.18
N SER A 74 -35.38 -4.70 -46.48
CA SER A 74 -34.77 -4.05 -45.30
C SER A 74 -34.54 -5.03 -44.14
N ASN A 75 -35.47 -5.95 -43.89
CA ASN A 75 -35.27 -7.02 -42.91
C ASN A 75 -34.15 -7.99 -43.30
N LEU A 76 -33.97 -8.29 -44.59
CA LEU A 76 -32.88 -9.11 -45.10
C LEU A 76 -31.53 -8.40 -44.93
N GLU A 77 -31.45 -7.11 -45.28
CA GLU A 77 -30.28 -6.26 -45.07
C GLU A 77 -29.83 -6.26 -43.60
N HIS A 78 -30.75 -5.95 -42.66
CA HIS A 78 -30.47 -6.02 -41.22
C HIS A 78 -30.11 -7.46 -40.75
N THR A 79 -30.65 -8.51 -41.39
CA THR A 79 -30.28 -9.90 -41.07
C THR A 79 -28.86 -10.23 -41.52
N LEU A 80 -28.42 -9.72 -42.68
CA LEU A 80 -27.04 -9.85 -43.15
C LEU A 80 -26.05 -9.04 -42.30
N GLU A 81 -26.39 -7.80 -41.93
CA GLU A 81 -25.58 -7.00 -40.98
C GLU A 81 -25.42 -7.72 -39.64
N ARG A 82 -26.50 -8.34 -39.14
CA ARG A 82 -26.47 -9.15 -37.92
C ARG A 82 -25.60 -10.40 -38.10
N GLN A 83 -25.65 -11.07 -39.26
CA GLN A 83 -24.79 -12.21 -39.54
C GLN A 83 -23.31 -11.79 -39.54
N SER A 84 -22.95 -10.72 -40.25
CA SER A 84 -21.59 -10.17 -40.25
C SER A 84 -21.13 -9.84 -38.83
N SER A 85 -21.99 -9.19 -38.03
CA SER A 85 -21.69 -8.84 -36.64
C SER A 85 -21.45 -10.09 -35.76
N LEU A 86 -22.17 -11.19 -36.01
CA LEU A 86 -21.98 -12.46 -35.31
C LEU A 86 -20.69 -13.17 -35.74
N GLU A 87 -20.31 -13.07 -37.01
CA GLU A 87 -19.03 -13.58 -37.54
C GLU A 87 -17.84 -12.80 -36.92
N ASP A 88 -17.91 -11.48 -36.87
CA ASP A 88 -16.92 -10.63 -36.20
C ASP A 88 -16.79 -10.95 -34.69
N LEU A 89 -17.92 -11.17 -34.00
CA LEU A 89 -17.92 -11.58 -32.60
C LEU A 89 -17.34 -12.99 -32.41
N ALA A 90 -17.58 -13.93 -33.32
CA ALA A 90 -17.00 -15.27 -33.26
C ALA A 90 -15.47 -15.23 -33.45
N VAL A 91 -14.98 -14.48 -34.44
CA VAL A 91 -13.53 -14.26 -34.66
C VAL A 91 -12.90 -13.56 -33.45
N GLY A 92 -13.56 -12.53 -32.91
CA GLY A 92 -13.12 -11.82 -31.71
C GLY A 92 -13.06 -12.72 -30.46
N LEU A 93 -14.02 -13.64 -30.31
CA LEU A 93 -14.04 -14.61 -29.21
C LEU A 93 -12.92 -15.64 -29.32
N VAL A 94 -12.66 -16.19 -30.51
CA VAL A 94 -11.54 -17.11 -30.76
C VAL A 94 -10.21 -16.42 -30.43
N LYS A 95 -9.98 -15.21 -30.96
CA LYS A 95 -8.77 -14.43 -30.68
C LYS A 95 -8.59 -14.14 -29.18
N LYS A 96 -9.68 -13.77 -28.49
CA LYS A 96 -9.66 -13.54 -27.04
C LYS A 96 -9.37 -14.82 -26.25
N SER A 97 -9.77 -15.99 -26.76
CA SER A 97 -9.41 -17.29 -26.20
C SER A 97 -7.90 -17.60 -26.38
N GLU A 98 -7.33 -17.31 -27.55
CA GLU A 98 -5.89 -17.47 -27.81
C GLU A 98 -5.05 -16.55 -26.91
N ASP A 99 -5.47 -15.29 -26.75
CA ASP A 99 -4.84 -14.33 -25.83
C ASP A 99 -4.93 -14.80 -24.37
N LEU A 100 -6.09 -15.32 -23.93
CA LEU A 100 -6.27 -15.87 -22.59
C LEU A 100 -5.38 -17.10 -22.37
N GLU A 101 -5.29 -18.00 -23.34
CA GLU A 101 -4.44 -19.20 -23.28
C GLU A 101 -2.94 -18.83 -23.22
N LYS A 102 -2.53 -17.76 -23.91
CA LYS A 102 -1.19 -17.18 -23.80
C LYS A 102 -0.94 -16.58 -22.41
N VAL A 103 -1.90 -15.87 -21.82
CA VAL A 103 -1.80 -15.36 -20.45
C VAL A 103 -1.70 -16.50 -19.45
N MET A 104 -2.52 -17.55 -19.58
CA MET A 104 -2.48 -18.73 -18.70
C MET A 104 -1.13 -19.44 -18.75
N ARG A 105 -0.55 -19.65 -19.94
CA ARG A 105 0.83 -20.17 -20.07
C ARG A 105 1.86 -19.29 -19.36
N SER A 106 1.80 -17.96 -19.56
CA SER A 106 2.73 -17.04 -18.88
C SER A 106 2.54 -17.00 -17.35
N PHE A 107 1.34 -17.28 -16.87
CA PHE A 107 1.04 -17.39 -15.44
C PHE A 107 1.54 -18.71 -14.86
N GLU A 108 1.36 -19.84 -15.56
CA GLU A 108 1.94 -21.14 -15.24
C GLU A 108 3.47 -21.04 -15.11
N ASP A 109 4.15 -20.43 -16.10
CA ASP A 109 5.59 -20.19 -16.08
C ASP A 109 6.02 -19.34 -14.88
N LEU A 110 5.28 -18.26 -14.59
CA LEU A 110 5.57 -17.36 -13.46
C LEU A 110 5.35 -18.05 -12.11
N VAL A 111 4.29 -18.83 -11.95
CA VAL A 111 4.01 -19.61 -10.73
C VAL A 111 5.04 -20.71 -10.54
N GLY A 112 5.38 -21.46 -11.59
CA GLY A 112 6.44 -22.47 -11.55
C GLY A 112 7.79 -21.87 -11.16
N GLN A 113 8.18 -20.76 -11.79
CA GLN A 113 9.45 -20.10 -11.49
C GLN A 113 9.46 -19.42 -10.10
N THR A 114 8.35 -18.84 -9.63
CA THR A 114 8.29 -18.27 -8.27
C THR A 114 8.30 -19.34 -7.20
N LEU A 115 7.59 -20.46 -7.40
CA LEU A 115 7.60 -21.60 -6.48
C LEU A 115 8.99 -22.24 -6.40
N GLN A 116 9.65 -22.48 -7.54
CA GLN A 116 11.00 -23.06 -7.56
C GLN A 116 12.06 -22.12 -6.95
N ASN A 117 11.93 -20.80 -7.15
CA ASN A 117 12.77 -19.81 -6.46
C ASN A 117 12.49 -19.76 -4.95
N ALA A 118 11.24 -19.92 -4.52
CA ALA A 118 10.88 -19.95 -3.10
C ALA A 118 11.41 -21.22 -2.43
N GLU A 119 11.28 -22.39 -3.07
CA GLU A 119 11.86 -23.66 -2.63
C GLU A 119 13.39 -23.55 -2.51
N GLY A 120 14.07 -23.08 -3.57
CA GLY A 120 15.53 -22.88 -3.55
C GLY A 120 16.01 -21.96 -2.42
N LYS A 121 15.35 -20.80 -2.23
CA LYS A 121 15.65 -19.90 -1.11
C LYS A 121 15.34 -20.51 0.26
N THR A 122 14.32 -21.34 0.36
CA THR A 122 13.94 -22.02 1.62
C THR A 122 14.97 -23.08 1.99
N LEU A 123 15.44 -23.87 1.02
CA LEU A 123 16.52 -24.84 1.20
C LEU A 123 17.84 -24.14 1.58
N GLU A 124 18.21 -23.07 0.87
CA GLU A 124 19.39 -22.26 1.19
C GLU A 124 19.30 -21.64 2.61
N SER A 125 18.13 -21.13 2.99
CA SER A 125 17.89 -20.58 4.32
C SER A 125 17.95 -21.67 5.41
N ALA A 126 17.36 -22.84 5.18
CA ALA A 126 17.40 -23.96 6.10
C ALA A 126 18.83 -24.47 6.34
N ASP A 127 19.66 -24.50 5.30
CA ASP A 127 21.07 -24.93 5.42
C ASP A 127 21.95 -23.88 6.12
N LYS A 128 21.72 -22.58 5.86
CA LYS A 128 22.33 -21.48 6.62
C LYS A 128 21.94 -21.50 8.10
N ILE A 129 20.66 -21.75 8.40
CA ILE A 129 20.15 -21.89 9.77
C ILE A 129 20.80 -23.10 10.46
N ARG A 130 20.85 -24.26 9.79
CA ARG A 130 21.52 -25.46 10.31
C ARG A 130 22.99 -25.19 10.65
N THR A 131 23.72 -24.55 9.74
CA THR A 131 25.14 -24.21 9.91
C THR A 131 25.33 -23.23 11.06
N SER A 132 24.56 -22.13 11.08
CA SER A 132 24.64 -21.13 12.15
C SER A 132 24.27 -21.69 13.53
N ILE A 133 23.29 -22.60 13.62
CA ILE A 133 22.97 -23.30 14.86
C ILE A 133 24.14 -24.19 15.31
N ALA A 134 24.78 -24.93 14.38
CA ALA A 134 25.94 -25.75 14.70
C ALA A 134 27.11 -24.91 15.24
N ASP A 135 27.42 -23.78 14.60
CA ASP A 135 28.48 -22.86 15.02
C ASP A 135 28.20 -22.24 16.40
N VAL A 136 26.93 -21.86 16.66
CA VAL A 136 26.51 -21.31 17.97
C VAL A 136 26.56 -22.37 19.06
N VAL A 137 26.16 -23.61 18.78
CA VAL A 137 26.23 -24.72 19.73
C VAL A 137 27.68 -25.08 20.06
N ASP A 138 28.56 -25.21 19.06
CA ASP A 138 29.99 -25.46 19.28
C ASP A 138 30.67 -24.32 20.07
N SER A 139 30.36 -23.07 19.72
CA SER A 139 30.84 -21.89 20.45
C SER A 139 30.34 -21.85 21.90
N ALA A 140 29.08 -22.22 22.15
CA ALA A 140 28.51 -22.33 23.49
C ALA A 140 29.19 -23.45 24.28
N THR A 141 29.36 -24.64 23.68
CA THR A 141 30.05 -25.78 24.31
C THR A 141 31.48 -25.43 24.72
N LYS A 142 32.23 -24.74 23.84
CA LYS A 142 33.59 -24.24 24.15
C LYS A 142 33.60 -23.28 25.34
N ARG A 143 32.72 -22.28 25.35
CA ARG A 143 32.62 -21.29 26.45
C ARG A 143 32.14 -21.92 27.77
N PHE A 144 31.25 -22.92 27.72
CA PHE A 144 30.85 -23.68 28.90
C PHE A 144 32.00 -24.52 29.46
N ALA A 145 32.79 -25.18 28.60
CA ALA A 145 33.96 -25.94 29.03
C ALA A 145 35.02 -25.03 29.68
N GLU A 146 35.31 -23.88 29.06
CA GLU A 146 36.24 -22.86 29.58
C GLU A 146 35.77 -22.31 30.95
N ALA A 147 34.50 -21.90 31.06
CA ALA A 147 33.94 -21.42 32.32
C ALA A 147 33.92 -22.49 33.42
N THR A 148 33.75 -23.76 33.06
CA THR A 148 33.78 -24.88 34.02
C THR A 148 35.20 -25.14 34.53
N GLU A 149 36.21 -25.11 33.67
CA GLU A 149 37.61 -25.21 34.10
C GLU A 149 38.05 -24.01 34.96
N GLU A 150 37.61 -22.79 34.63
CA GLU A 150 37.92 -21.61 35.45
C GLU A 150 37.23 -21.65 36.82
N MET A 151 35.98 -22.12 36.87
CA MET A 151 35.29 -22.40 38.13
C MET A 151 36.01 -23.46 38.96
N ARG A 152 36.55 -24.51 38.32
CA ARG A 152 37.34 -25.57 38.97
C ARG A 152 38.66 -25.03 39.52
N ARG A 153 39.36 -24.15 38.79
CA ARG A 153 40.57 -23.45 39.29
C ARG A 153 40.26 -22.55 40.47
N THR A 154 39.22 -21.73 40.36
CA THR A 154 38.80 -20.81 41.43
C THR A 154 38.43 -21.59 42.70
N ALA A 155 37.65 -22.66 42.58
CA ALA A 155 37.33 -23.55 43.70
C ALA A 155 38.57 -24.21 44.32
N SER A 156 39.56 -24.60 43.50
CA SER A 156 40.84 -25.13 43.99
C SER A 156 41.67 -24.06 44.73
N SER A 157 41.66 -22.81 44.26
CA SER A 157 42.35 -21.68 44.92
C SER A 157 41.69 -21.36 46.27
N ILE A 158 40.36 -21.23 46.29
CA ILE A 158 39.58 -21.01 47.53
C ILE A 158 39.82 -22.14 48.53
N LYS A 159 39.87 -23.40 48.08
CA LYS A 159 40.22 -24.55 48.93
C LYS A 159 41.63 -24.40 49.52
N SER A 160 42.62 -24.03 48.71
CA SER A 160 44.01 -23.84 49.17
C SER A 160 44.12 -22.69 50.17
N GLU A 161 43.43 -21.57 49.95
CA GLU A 161 43.39 -20.45 50.90
C GLU A 161 42.64 -20.79 52.18
N LEU A 162 41.56 -21.58 52.12
CA LEU A 162 40.88 -22.11 53.31
C LEU A 162 41.76 -23.08 54.10
N ASP A 163 42.50 -23.96 53.44
CA ASP A 163 43.42 -24.89 54.11
C ASP A 163 44.61 -24.12 54.75
N LEU A 164 45.11 -23.06 54.09
CA LEU A 164 46.20 -22.20 54.59
C LEU A 164 45.74 -21.31 55.76
N THR A 165 44.60 -20.62 55.63
CA THR A 165 44.00 -19.84 56.74
C THR A 165 43.65 -20.74 57.92
N ARG A 166 43.15 -21.97 57.69
CA ARG A 166 42.92 -22.94 58.77
C ARG A 166 44.21 -23.40 59.45
N ALA A 167 45.32 -23.52 58.72
CA ALA A 167 46.63 -23.82 59.30
C ALA A 167 47.14 -22.66 60.17
N GLU A 168 47.06 -21.42 59.70
CA GLU A 168 47.46 -20.24 60.47
C GLU A 168 46.55 -20.03 61.69
N LEU A 169 45.24 -20.27 61.56
CA LEU A 169 44.30 -20.17 62.68
C LEU A 169 44.55 -21.27 63.72
N LYS A 170 44.91 -22.49 63.29
CA LYS A 170 45.35 -23.56 64.21
C LYS A 170 46.66 -23.20 64.92
N LYS A 171 47.60 -22.60 64.20
CA LYS A 171 48.88 -22.11 64.74
C LYS A 171 48.66 -21.00 65.77
N GLY A 172 47.93 -19.95 65.40
CA GLY A 172 47.56 -18.85 66.31
C GLY A 172 46.74 -19.30 67.54
N VAL A 173 45.90 -20.34 67.43
CA VAL A 173 45.20 -20.93 68.60
C VAL A 173 46.17 -21.62 69.58
N ILE A 174 47.29 -22.18 69.10
CA ILE A 174 48.31 -22.83 69.94
C ILE A 174 49.31 -21.80 70.48
N GLU A 175 49.69 -20.81 69.67
CA GLU A 175 50.70 -19.80 70.01
C GLU A 175 50.14 -18.65 70.86
N MET A 176 48.89 -18.20 70.65
CA MET A 176 48.30 -17.10 71.45
C MET A 176 48.35 -17.34 72.96
N PRO A 177 48.03 -18.53 73.52
CA PRO A 177 48.14 -18.75 74.96
C PRO A 177 49.57 -18.69 75.50
N GLU A 178 50.57 -19.00 74.67
CA GLU A 178 51.99 -18.89 75.02
C GLU A 178 52.44 -17.44 74.93
N GLU A 179 52.22 -16.75 73.80
CA GLU A 179 52.52 -15.32 73.63
C GLU A 179 51.78 -14.45 74.66
N ALA A 180 50.54 -14.76 75.01
CA ALA A 180 49.79 -14.05 76.04
C ALA A 180 50.37 -14.27 77.45
N LYS A 181 50.89 -15.46 77.77
CA LYS A 181 51.64 -15.68 79.01
C LYS A 181 52.93 -14.88 79.00
N GLU A 182 53.73 -14.98 77.94
CA GLU A 182 55.00 -14.27 77.81
C GLU A 182 54.77 -12.75 77.90
N SER A 183 53.84 -12.20 77.13
CA SER A 183 53.42 -10.79 77.19
C SER A 183 52.94 -10.40 78.59
N THR A 184 52.12 -11.21 79.26
CA THR A 184 51.71 -10.95 80.66
C THR A 184 52.91 -10.96 81.62
N THR A 185 53.91 -11.82 81.41
CA THR A 185 55.13 -11.81 82.23
C THR A 185 56.06 -10.64 81.92
N ALA A 186 56.16 -10.23 80.64
CA ALA A 186 56.90 -9.07 80.19
C ALA A 186 56.28 -7.77 80.74
N ILE A 187 54.95 -7.64 80.67
CA ILE A 187 54.19 -6.57 81.33
C ILE A 187 54.43 -6.60 82.83
N ARG A 188 54.32 -7.76 83.50
CA ARG A 188 54.60 -7.86 84.95
C ARG A 188 56.02 -7.41 85.29
N ARG A 189 57.02 -7.79 84.48
CA ARG A 189 58.42 -7.39 84.66
C ARG A 189 58.60 -5.89 84.45
N ALA A 190 58.11 -5.35 83.34
CA ALA A 190 58.19 -3.93 83.02
C ALA A 190 57.46 -3.05 84.06
N VAL A 191 56.29 -3.49 84.55
CA VAL A 191 55.57 -2.82 85.64
C VAL A 191 56.33 -2.92 86.95
N SER A 192 56.96 -4.06 87.27
CA SER A 192 57.80 -4.20 88.47
C SER A 192 59.06 -3.32 88.40
N GLU A 193 59.64 -3.18 87.20
CA GLU A 193 60.79 -2.33 86.93
C GLU A 193 60.41 -0.84 86.95
N GLN A 194 59.22 -0.47 86.46
CA GLN A 194 58.62 0.85 86.63
C GLN A 194 58.31 1.17 88.09
N ILE A 195 57.82 0.20 88.89
CA ILE A 195 57.62 0.36 90.34
C ILE A 195 58.96 0.57 91.06
N ASN A 196 60.00 -0.18 90.69
CA ASN A 196 61.35 0.05 91.21
C ASN A 196 61.92 1.40 90.76
N ALA A 197 61.70 1.83 89.51
CA ALA A 197 62.12 3.14 89.02
C ALA A 197 61.37 4.28 89.73
N LEU A 198 60.08 4.11 90.07
CA LEU A 198 59.33 5.05 90.91
C LEU A 198 59.88 5.09 92.34
N LYS A 199 60.29 3.95 92.90
CA LYS A 199 60.96 3.87 94.21
C LYS A 199 62.34 4.53 94.18
N GLU A 200 63.12 4.28 93.13
CA GLU A 200 64.45 4.85 92.93
C GLU A 200 64.37 6.36 92.65
N LEU A 201 63.35 6.84 91.92
CA LEU A 201 63.03 8.27 91.82
C LEU A 201 62.72 8.87 93.20
N SER A 202 62.03 8.15 94.09
CA SER A 202 61.79 8.62 95.47
C SER A 202 63.09 8.68 96.30
N GLU A 203 64.01 7.72 96.11
CA GLU A 203 65.32 7.72 96.76
C GLU A 203 66.27 8.79 96.19
N ILE A 204 66.20 9.04 94.87
CA ILE A 204 66.92 10.13 94.19
C ILE A 204 66.39 11.48 94.68
N VAL A 205 65.08 11.67 94.85
CA VAL A 205 64.54 12.90 95.48
C VAL A 205 65.03 13.02 96.95
N ALA A 206 65.07 11.93 97.70
CA ALA A 206 65.58 11.92 99.09
C ALA A 206 67.10 12.17 99.20
N LYS A 207 67.88 11.85 98.16
CA LYS A 207 69.36 11.98 98.13
C LYS A 207 69.84 13.25 97.41
N SER A 208 69.17 13.64 96.33
CA SER A 208 69.41 14.89 95.57
C SER A 208 68.95 16.15 96.31
N GLY A 209 68.36 16.02 97.50
CA GLY A 209 68.15 17.13 98.43
C GLY A 209 69.37 17.56 99.25
N ARG A 210 70.54 16.91 99.09
CA ARG A 210 71.74 17.17 99.94
C ARG A 210 73.10 17.30 99.24
N SER A 211 73.16 17.27 97.92
CA SER A 211 74.36 17.60 97.15
C SER A 211 74.02 18.62 96.06
N THR A 212 74.07 19.89 96.44
CA THR A 212 73.71 21.05 95.62
C THR A 212 74.77 21.38 94.56
N ASP A 213 74.31 21.89 93.42
CA ASP A 213 74.81 23.10 92.75
C ASP A 213 76.31 23.23 92.39
N SER A 214 76.64 23.30 91.08
CA SER A 214 77.76 24.09 90.51
C SER A 214 77.92 23.97 88.97
N SER A 215 77.41 24.99 88.25
CA SER A 215 78.06 25.82 87.21
C SER A 215 78.77 25.29 85.92
N GLU A 216 78.42 25.97 84.81
CA GLU A 216 79.05 26.09 83.46
C GLU A 216 80.51 26.69 83.50
N PRO A 217 81.34 26.75 82.41
CA PRO A 217 81.01 27.41 81.11
C PRO A 217 81.67 26.95 79.77
N ARG A 218 81.03 27.37 78.65
CA ARG A 218 81.53 27.98 77.37
C ARG A 218 83.06 28.03 77.06
N ASN A 219 83.61 28.05 75.83
CA ASN A 219 83.24 28.46 74.44
C ASN A 219 84.16 27.71 73.41
N LEU A 220 84.03 27.70 72.07
CA LEU A 220 84.32 28.77 71.07
C LEU A 220 84.00 28.35 69.61
N ARG A 221 83.94 29.33 68.68
CA ARG A 221 83.68 29.20 67.21
C ARG A 221 84.80 29.93 66.42
N PRO A 222 85.08 29.60 65.14
CA PRO A 222 84.92 30.63 64.08
C PRO A 222 84.57 30.18 62.63
N ALA A 223 83.93 31.11 61.89
CA ALA A 223 83.98 31.44 60.45
C ALA A 223 83.72 30.37 59.35
N GLN A 224 82.63 30.44 58.55
CA GLN A 224 82.28 31.37 57.43
C GLN A 224 82.93 31.08 56.06
N GLN A 225 82.12 30.66 55.07
CA GLN A 225 82.19 31.06 53.65
C GLN A 225 80.92 30.64 52.87
N THR A 226 80.51 31.46 51.89
CA THR A 226 79.42 31.30 50.88
C THR A 226 80.08 31.48 49.49
N PRO A 227 79.52 31.10 48.30
CA PRO A 227 78.09 31.05 47.95
C PRO A 227 77.62 29.86 47.05
N ALA A 228 76.35 29.93 46.62
CA ALA A 228 75.60 29.00 45.75
C ALA A 228 75.78 29.33 44.23
N PRO A 229 75.04 28.78 43.22
CA PRO A 229 73.90 27.82 43.27
C PRO A 229 73.78 26.75 42.13
N ARG A 230 72.71 25.94 42.23
CA ARG A 230 71.82 25.47 41.12
C ARG A 230 72.14 24.18 40.34
N ALA A 231 71.44 23.10 40.71
CA ALA A 231 70.62 22.27 39.80
C ALA A 231 69.62 21.44 40.64
N THR A 232 68.34 21.42 40.26
CA THR A 232 67.28 20.66 40.96
C THR A 232 66.35 20.00 39.96
N GLU A 233 66.20 18.68 40.05
CA GLU A 233 65.20 17.89 39.32
C GLU A 233 64.37 17.08 40.34
N PRO A 234 63.02 17.19 40.35
CA PRO A 234 62.21 16.66 41.46
C PRO A 234 61.63 15.26 41.21
N LEU A 235 61.52 14.50 42.31
CA LEU A 235 60.82 13.21 42.40
C LEU A 235 59.36 13.28 41.94
N ARG A 236 58.88 12.25 41.22
CA ARG A 236 57.44 11.95 41.13
C ARG A 236 56.95 11.18 42.35
N ARG A 237 55.74 11.50 42.80
CA ARG A 237 54.96 10.78 43.83
C ARG A 237 53.63 10.33 43.20
N PRO A 238 53.14 9.10 43.44
CA PRO A 238 51.80 8.68 43.02
C PRO A 238 50.73 9.08 44.06
N PRO A 239 49.52 9.50 43.64
CA PRO A 239 48.34 9.61 44.49
C PRO A 239 47.45 8.34 44.44
N ALA A 240 46.60 8.19 45.46
CA ALA A 240 45.66 7.08 45.66
C ALA A 240 44.28 7.34 44.99
N PRO A 241 43.40 6.32 44.84
CA PRO A 241 42.11 6.47 44.16
C PRO A 241 40.98 6.99 45.07
N GLU A 242 40.05 7.77 44.49
CA GLU A 242 38.77 8.15 45.09
C GLU A 242 37.59 7.44 44.41
N PRO A 243 36.51 7.08 45.14
CA PRO A 243 35.31 6.46 44.59
C PRO A 243 34.25 7.50 44.16
N LEU A 244 33.53 7.21 43.07
CA LEU A 244 32.36 8.00 42.63
C LEU A 244 31.05 7.26 42.91
N SER A 245 30.08 7.99 43.47
CA SER A 245 28.70 7.56 43.74
C SER A 245 27.69 8.32 42.84
N PRO A 246 26.43 7.87 42.73
CA PRO A 246 25.61 8.13 41.54
C PRO A 246 24.88 9.48 41.51
N GLN A 247 24.45 9.89 40.31
CA GLN A 247 23.78 11.18 40.08
C GLN A 247 22.41 11.04 39.38
N ALA A 248 21.39 11.64 39.99
CA ALA A 248 20.07 12.01 39.45
C ALA A 248 19.45 13.03 40.45
N PRO A 249 18.39 13.81 40.13
CA PRO A 249 17.63 13.90 38.88
C PRO A 249 17.43 15.33 38.30
N SER A 250 16.76 15.38 37.14
CA SER A 250 15.82 16.40 36.59
C SER A 250 15.75 17.86 37.10
N GLY A 251 15.48 18.81 36.18
CA GLY A 251 14.46 19.85 36.46
C GLY A 251 14.68 21.30 36.00
N ASP A 252 14.57 21.56 34.69
CA ASP A 252 13.71 22.60 34.07
C ASP A 252 13.88 24.15 34.26
N THR A 253 13.49 24.86 33.17
CA THR A 253 13.09 26.28 33.02
C THR A 253 14.07 27.49 32.98
N ALA A 254 13.85 28.33 31.94
CA ALA A 254 13.76 29.82 31.94
C ALA A 254 14.87 30.74 31.36
N LEU A 255 14.71 31.08 30.06
CA LEU A 255 14.53 32.45 29.47
C LEU A 255 15.62 33.56 29.44
N ARG A 256 15.56 34.34 28.33
CA ARG A 256 16.36 35.52 27.87
C ARG A 256 17.80 35.18 27.42
N GLY A 257 18.31 35.62 26.25
CA GLY A 257 18.11 36.87 25.48
C GLY A 257 19.30 37.81 25.76
N ASP A 258 19.92 38.57 24.86
CA ASP A 258 19.75 38.91 23.43
C ASP A 258 21.12 39.49 22.93
N LEU A 259 21.30 39.78 21.63
CA LEU A 259 22.47 40.50 21.04
C LEU A 259 23.81 39.70 21.06
N GLU A 260 24.83 39.91 20.21
CA GLU A 260 25.04 40.82 19.08
C GLU A 260 26.08 40.24 18.08
N ARG A 261 26.18 40.81 16.88
CA ARG A 261 27.11 40.43 15.79
C ARG A 261 27.71 41.69 15.17
N PRO A 262 29.03 41.73 14.85
CA PRO A 262 29.39 42.12 13.47
C PRO A 262 30.69 41.50 12.89
N ALA A 263 30.71 41.46 11.54
CA ALA A 263 31.87 41.50 10.63
C ALA A 263 32.90 40.32 10.66
N GLU A 264 33.56 39.90 9.57
CA GLU A 264 33.43 40.14 8.11
C GLU A 264 34.11 38.93 7.38
N THR A 265 34.27 38.79 6.06
CA THR A 265 34.12 39.64 4.85
C THR A 265 33.42 38.82 3.72
N ALA A 266 33.33 39.34 2.49
CA ALA A 266 33.16 38.55 1.25
C ALA A 266 34.24 38.96 0.22
N PRO A 267 34.50 38.16 -0.85
CA PRO A 267 33.73 38.36 -2.08
C PRO A 267 33.37 37.09 -2.87
N ARG A 268 32.52 37.28 -3.88
CA ARG A 268 31.98 36.24 -4.78
C ARG A 268 32.97 35.84 -5.88
N GLN A 269 32.91 34.59 -6.32
CA GLN A 269 33.11 34.25 -7.74
C GLN A 269 32.29 33.00 -8.12
N ARG A 270 32.13 32.75 -9.43
CA ARG A 270 30.95 32.11 -10.00
C ARG A 270 31.30 31.06 -11.06
N ASP A 271 30.72 29.86 -10.90
CA ASP A 271 30.49 28.79 -11.91
C ASP A 271 31.74 28.22 -12.65
N PRO A 272 31.65 27.05 -13.34
CA PRO A 272 30.67 25.96 -13.26
C PRO A 272 31.30 24.54 -13.10
N ASN A 273 30.44 23.53 -12.94
CA ASN A 273 30.62 22.12 -13.34
C ASN A 273 31.58 21.21 -12.51
N GLY A 274 31.05 20.13 -11.89
CA GLY A 274 31.88 19.03 -11.37
C GLY A 274 31.38 18.25 -10.14
N ARG A 275 30.44 17.30 -10.34
CA ARG A 275 30.16 16.08 -9.53
C ARG A 275 30.30 16.10 -7.98
N ALA A 276 29.13 15.99 -7.32
CA ALA A 276 28.78 15.16 -6.13
C ALA A 276 29.64 15.23 -4.84
N PRO A 277 28.98 15.25 -3.66
CA PRO A 277 28.69 13.94 -3.03
C PRO A 277 27.22 13.72 -2.63
N GLN A 278 26.94 12.49 -2.23
CA GLN A 278 25.61 11.96 -1.87
C GLN A 278 25.09 12.56 -0.54
N GLY A 279 23.76 12.71 -0.38
CA GLY A 279 23.17 13.09 0.92
C GLY A 279 21.77 13.74 0.93
N GLY A 280 21.08 13.88 -0.22
CA GLY A 280 19.86 14.71 -0.30
C GLY A 280 18.54 14.08 0.18
N TRP A 281 18.29 12.80 -0.09
CA TRP A 281 16.94 12.22 0.01
C TRP A 281 16.43 12.01 1.44
N VAL A 282 17.29 11.55 2.36
CA VAL A 282 16.93 11.38 3.78
C VAL A 282 16.65 12.74 4.45
N ARG A 283 17.36 13.78 4.01
CA ARG A 283 17.16 15.14 4.52
C ARG A 283 15.82 15.70 4.06
N ASP A 284 15.42 15.48 2.81
CA ASP A 284 14.09 15.82 2.29
C ASP A 284 12.97 15.05 3.03
N LEU A 285 13.14 13.76 3.30
CA LEU A 285 12.20 12.96 4.09
C LEU A 285 12.06 13.48 5.53
N LEU A 286 13.15 13.90 6.17
CA LEU A 286 13.12 14.49 7.51
C LEU A 286 12.47 15.88 7.52
N THR A 287 12.68 16.73 6.51
CA THR A 287 11.95 18.01 6.40
C THR A 287 10.49 17.84 5.95
N GLY A 288 10.16 16.77 5.24
CA GLY A 288 8.78 16.38 4.91
C GLY A 288 8.01 15.96 6.16
N ALA A 289 8.51 14.93 6.86
CA ALA A 289 7.91 14.45 8.11
C ALA A 289 7.82 15.55 9.18
N SER A 290 8.85 16.40 9.32
CA SER A 290 8.83 17.55 10.24
C SER A 290 7.83 18.66 9.86
N ARG A 291 7.22 18.63 8.67
CA ARG A 291 6.12 19.54 8.27
C ARG A 291 4.74 18.93 8.37
N GLU A 292 4.62 17.60 8.35
CA GLU A 292 3.34 16.88 8.48
C GLU A 292 2.70 17.11 9.86
N GLU A 293 3.50 17.22 10.92
CA GLU A 293 3.01 17.32 12.31
C GLU A 293 2.57 18.73 12.75
N ALA A 294 2.63 19.72 11.84
CA ALA A 294 2.32 21.13 12.12
C ALA A 294 1.02 21.67 11.46
N ALA A 295 0.21 20.81 10.83
CA ALA A 295 -0.98 21.21 10.07
C ALA A 295 -2.28 20.55 10.57
N LYS A 296 -3.04 21.27 11.41
CA LYS A 296 -4.42 20.90 11.78
C LYS A 296 -5.39 21.18 10.61
N PRO A 297 -6.35 20.29 10.30
CA PRO A 297 -7.12 20.39 9.05
C PRO A 297 -8.18 21.49 9.07
N ALA A 298 -8.36 22.14 7.91
CA ALA A 298 -9.47 23.01 7.59
C ALA A 298 -10.07 22.61 6.23
N ALA A 299 -11.38 22.85 6.05
CA ALA A 299 -12.20 22.30 4.97
C ALA A 299 -11.80 22.74 3.54
N PRO A 300 -12.14 21.95 2.50
CA PRO A 300 -11.78 22.25 1.11
C PRO A 300 -12.64 23.38 0.52
N SER A 301 -12.05 24.17 -0.37
CA SER A 301 -12.75 25.14 -1.21
C SER A 301 -12.42 24.88 -2.68
N GLU A 302 -13.45 24.79 -3.51
CA GLU A 302 -13.32 24.60 -4.95
C GLU A 302 -12.79 25.86 -5.66
N ALA A 303 -11.85 25.67 -6.58
CA ALA A 303 -11.76 26.44 -7.83
C ALA A 303 -10.83 25.72 -8.83
N PRO A 304 -11.16 25.65 -10.12
CA PRO A 304 -10.46 24.80 -11.07
C PRO A 304 -9.11 25.39 -11.50
N ARG A 305 -8.08 24.55 -11.58
CA ARG A 305 -6.87 24.86 -12.34
C ARG A 305 -6.63 23.79 -13.39
N SER A 306 -6.91 24.16 -14.64
CA SER A 306 -6.53 23.42 -15.83
C SER A 306 -5.02 23.22 -15.86
N ALA A 307 -4.56 22.03 -15.49
CA ALA A 307 -3.21 21.57 -15.73
C ALA A 307 -3.24 20.56 -16.88
N ALA A 308 -2.26 20.65 -17.78
CA ALA A 308 -2.12 19.79 -18.94
C ALA A 308 -2.10 18.29 -18.54
N PRO A 309 -2.45 17.35 -19.45
CA PRO A 309 -2.39 15.93 -19.17
C PRO A 309 -0.94 15.48 -18.97
N ALA A 310 -0.44 15.59 -17.74
CA ALA A 310 0.72 14.87 -17.30
C ALA A 310 0.43 13.38 -17.52
N GLN A 311 1.21 12.74 -18.39
CA GLN A 311 1.05 11.33 -18.70
C GLN A 311 1.18 10.54 -17.41
N ARG A 312 0.05 10.03 -16.90
CA ARG A 312 0.00 9.20 -15.70
C ARG A 312 0.92 8.01 -15.98
N SER A 313 1.97 7.87 -15.17
CA SER A 313 2.91 6.76 -15.34
C SER A 313 2.14 5.44 -15.30
N PRO A 314 2.46 4.44 -16.15
CA PRO A 314 1.70 3.19 -16.20
C PRO A 314 1.57 2.51 -14.83
N LEU A 315 2.58 2.65 -13.97
CA LEU A 315 2.57 2.17 -12.59
C LEU A 315 1.50 2.85 -11.71
N HIS A 316 1.30 4.18 -11.84
CA HIS A 316 0.23 4.87 -11.11
C HIS A 316 -1.16 4.53 -11.66
N VAL A 317 -1.28 4.20 -12.96
CA VAL A 317 -2.54 3.69 -13.52
C VAL A 317 -2.84 2.31 -12.95
N VAL A 318 -1.86 1.39 -12.95
CA VAL A 318 -1.99 0.06 -12.35
C VAL A 318 -2.32 0.15 -10.85
N GLU A 319 -1.64 1.00 -10.09
CA GLU A 319 -1.95 1.19 -8.67
C GLU A 319 -3.35 1.79 -8.44
N SER A 320 -3.79 2.74 -9.27
CA SER A 320 -5.15 3.29 -9.18
C SER A 320 -6.23 2.23 -9.51
N LEU A 321 -5.96 1.33 -10.46
CA LEU A 321 -6.85 0.22 -10.79
C LEU A 321 -6.86 -0.85 -9.70
N ASN A 322 -5.71 -1.10 -9.06
CA ASN A 322 -5.58 -1.99 -7.92
C ASN A 322 -6.36 -1.46 -6.69
N SER A 323 -6.16 -0.19 -6.33
CA SER A 323 -6.94 0.49 -5.27
C SER A 323 -8.44 0.46 -5.58
N LEU A 324 -8.84 0.82 -6.80
CA LEU A 324 -10.24 0.80 -7.23
C LEU A 324 -10.84 -0.62 -7.16
N SER A 325 -10.06 -1.66 -7.50
CA SER A 325 -10.50 -3.05 -7.39
C SER A 325 -10.74 -3.47 -5.93
N VAL A 326 -9.86 -3.04 -5.01
CA VAL A 326 -10.02 -3.28 -3.56
C VAL A 326 -11.22 -2.51 -2.99
N ASP A 327 -11.41 -1.26 -3.41
CA ASP A 327 -12.56 -0.44 -2.98
C ASP A 327 -13.89 -0.98 -3.51
N ILE A 328 -13.96 -1.45 -4.77
CA ILE A 328 -15.13 -2.13 -5.34
C ILE A 328 -15.40 -3.45 -4.61
N ALA A 329 -14.37 -4.26 -4.34
CA ALA A 329 -14.52 -5.51 -3.60
C ALA A 329 -15.05 -5.29 -2.16
N ARG A 330 -14.74 -4.15 -1.54
CA ARG A 330 -15.26 -3.73 -0.23
C ARG A 330 -16.62 -3.03 -0.31
N ALA A 331 -16.98 -2.49 -1.47
CA ALA A 331 -18.27 -1.87 -1.73
C ALA A 331 -19.39 -2.90 -1.95
N ILE A 332 -19.06 -4.11 -2.41
CA ILE A 332 -20.01 -5.22 -2.59
C ILE A 332 -20.21 -5.97 -1.27
N ASP A 333 -21.47 -6.24 -0.92
CA ASP A 333 -21.83 -7.05 0.25
C ASP A 333 -21.78 -8.54 -0.14
N HIS A 334 -20.89 -9.30 0.49
CA HIS A 334 -20.64 -10.69 0.13
C HIS A 334 -21.84 -11.60 0.43
N ASP A 335 -22.46 -11.45 1.60
CA ASP A 335 -23.56 -12.31 2.03
C ASP A 335 -24.81 -12.02 1.18
N ALA A 336 -25.10 -10.74 0.91
CA ALA A 336 -26.15 -10.34 -0.03
C ALA A 336 -25.87 -10.87 -1.45
N SER A 337 -24.62 -10.86 -1.92
CA SER A 337 -24.28 -11.36 -3.26
C SER A 337 -24.61 -12.84 -3.44
N ILE A 338 -24.41 -13.66 -2.41
CA ILE A 338 -24.72 -15.10 -2.42
C ILE A 338 -26.24 -15.34 -2.46
N GLU A 339 -27.02 -14.61 -1.67
CA GLU A 339 -28.49 -14.71 -1.67
C GLU A 339 -29.07 -14.35 -3.04
N LEU A 340 -28.63 -13.22 -3.61
CA LEU A 340 -29.07 -12.73 -4.92
C LEU A 340 -28.65 -13.67 -6.05
N TRP A 341 -27.45 -14.26 -5.98
CA TRP A 341 -27.00 -15.27 -6.94
C TRP A 341 -27.85 -16.54 -6.91
N ASN A 342 -28.21 -17.03 -5.72
CA ASN A 342 -29.07 -18.21 -5.57
C ASN A 342 -30.49 -17.95 -6.07
N ARG A 343 -31.05 -16.75 -5.83
CA ARG A 343 -32.37 -16.34 -6.35
C ARG A 343 -32.37 -16.21 -7.89
N TYR A 344 -31.33 -15.59 -8.47
CA TYR A 344 -31.15 -15.56 -9.93
C TYR A 344 -31.05 -16.97 -10.54
N ARG A 345 -30.28 -17.86 -9.90
CA ARG A 345 -30.16 -19.28 -10.32
C ARG A 345 -31.46 -20.07 -10.17
N SER A 346 -32.36 -19.61 -9.30
CA SER A 346 -33.70 -20.17 -9.10
C SER A 346 -34.73 -19.66 -10.12
N GLY A 347 -34.32 -18.79 -11.05
CA GLY A 347 -35.15 -18.29 -12.16
C GLY A 347 -35.90 -17.00 -11.88
N GLU A 348 -35.70 -16.35 -10.73
CA GLU A 348 -36.23 -15.01 -10.51
C GLU A 348 -35.53 -13.98 -11.41
N ARG A 349 -36.30 -13.02 -11.91
CA ARG A 349 -35.81 -11.89 -12.72
C ARG A 349 -35.70 -10.63 -11.85
N ASP A 350 -34.88 -9.69 -12.28
CA ASP A 350 -34.65 -8.40 -11.62
C ASP A 350 -34.20 -8.49 -10.15
N VAL A 351 -33.46 -9.57 -9.85
CA VAL A 351 -32.96 -9.89 -8.50
C VAL A 351 -31.92 -8.88 -8.04
N PHE A 352 -31.00 -8.47 -8.92
CA PHE A 352 -29.93 -7.53 -8.61
C PHE A 352 -30.49 -6.12 -8.37
N THR A 353 -30.56 -5.74 -7.09
CA THR A 353 -30.99 -4.43 -6.62
C THR A 353 -29.85 -3.75 -5.85
N ARG A 354 -30.04 -2.49 -5.43
CA ARG A 354 -29.07 -1.71 -4.63
C ARG A 354 -28.51 -2.45 -3.39
N ARG A 355 -29.22 -3.47 -2.90
CA ARG A 355 -28.80 -4.40 -1.83
C ARG A 355 -27.53 -5.20 -2.12
N LEU A 356 -27.06 -5.27 -3.37
CA LEU A 356 -25.77 -5.89 -3.69
C LEU A 356 -24.57 -5.13 -3.09
N TYR A 357 -24.76 -3.85 -2.75
CA TYR A 357 -23.72 -2.98 -2.22
C TYR A 357 -23.91 -2.72 -0.72
N THR A 358 -22.80 -2.61 0.00
CA THR A 358 -22.76 -2.09 1.38
C THR A 358 -23.22 -0.62 1.42
N LEU A 359 -23.57 -0.10 2.60
CA LEU A 359 -24.00 1.31 2.76
C LEU A 359 -23.01 2.32 2.14
N LYS A 360 -21.71 2.06 2.24
CA LYS A 360 -20.67 2.90 1.60
C LYS A 360 -20.65 2.71 0.08
N GLY A 361 -20.78 1.46 -0.39
CA GLY A 361 -20.82 1.14 -1.82
C GLY A 361 -22.03 1.73 -2.55
N GLN A 362 -23.20 1.80 -1.88
CA GLN A 362 -24.40 2.45 -2.44
C GLN A 362 -24.19 3.95 -2.68
N GLN A 363 -23.52 4.64 -1.75
CA GLN A 363 -23.17 6.06 -1.91
C GLN A 363 -22.21 6.26 -3.08
N THR A 364 -21.15 5.45 -3.18
CA THR A 364 -20.20 5.53 -4.31
C THR A 364 -20.86 5.19 -5.65
N PHE A 365 -21.89 4.34 -5.69
CA PHE A 365 -22.66 4.06 -6.91
C PHE A 365 -23.60 5.22 -7.29
N ASP A 366 -24.14 5.98 -6.33
CA ASP A 366 -24.97 7.16 -6.60
C ASP A 366 -24.15 8.42 -6.96
N GLU A 367 -22.83 8.40 -6.72
CA GLU A 367 -21.88 9.48 -7.06
C GLU A 367 -21.25 9.37 -8.46
N ILE A 368 -21.50 8.26 -9.19
CA ILE A 368 -20.92 7.94 -10.52
C ILE A 368 -21.99 7.97 -11.61
#